data_AF-A0A7X6XAE1-F1
#
_entry.id   AF-A0A7X6XAE1-F1
#
_cell.length_a   1.000
_cell.length_b   1.000
_cell.length_c   1.000
_cell.angle_alpha   90.00
_cell.angle_beta   90.00
_cell.angle_gamma   90.00
#
_symmetry.space_group_name_H-M   'P 1'
#
loop_
_entity.id
_entity.type
_entity.pdbx_description
1 polymer ?
#
loop_
_entity_poly.entity_id
_entity_poly.type
_entity_poly.pdbx_seq_one_letter_code
_entity_poly.pdbx_strand_id
1 'polypeptide(L)'
;LIDESRTPLIISGGKKQTAKLYQQADKFVKKLEAGVDFEYDEKSNSTRILEPGVEKAERTFKVNNLYDVDNTSLVHHINQALKANYTMANDVEYVVKENAIVIVDSFTGRLMEGREFSDGLHQALEAKEGVRIKEETATMATITYQNFFRLYTKLSGMTGTAKTEEEEFLKIYNMRVIEIPTNRPIARTDLPDRIFGTKKAKFNSLVNEIIQINETGQPLLVGTASVEVSEFVSKMLTQRKIKHEVLNAKNHSREAEIIKNAGQIGSVTIATNMAGRGTDIKLGEGVRELGGLAVLGSERHEARRIDNQLRGRSGRQGDPGWSQFYVSLKDDLMVRFGSERYAMLFDQFGDEAIENKTVTKAITSAQKRIEGQNFDVRKTLLDYDDVLRQQREIMYDQRNYVLDNEDVHSVVKDMFGRVINRLVDSHSTEEKKGRVIDFDKLKEALKKLGFNGFDLSQSELELLSAEDATTLIINAAFDSYDNKINDFREQVLPIEKRMVLQTIDRAWMDHIDTMDKLRHGIHLRSYAQNNPLEAYVSEGYEMFEDMLYQIAQDIVSFCLNVQIRVEKK
;
A
#
# COMPACT_ATOMS: atom_id res chain seq x y z
N LEU A 1 4.09 12.50 -3.21
CA LEU A 1 5.32 12.25 -2.42
C LEU A 1 5.06 12.09 -0.91
N ILE A 2 4.04 12.75 -0.32
CA ILE A 2 3.71 12.64 1.12
C ILE A 2 2.28 12.12 1.35
N ASP A 3 1.27 12.86 0.88
CA ASP A 3 -0.13 12.50 1.15
C ASP A 3 -0.58 11.23 0.41
N GLU A 4 -0.26 11.14 -0.87
CA GLU A 4 -0.60 10.00 -1.75
C GLU A 4 0.37 8.82 -1.63
N SER A 5 1.51 8.99 -0.95
CA SER A 5 2.53 7.94 -0.81
C SER A 5 2.24 6.95 0.32
N ARG A 6 1.01 6.99 0.86
CA ARG A 6 0.52 6.05 1.87
C ARG A 6 0.09 4.71 1.27
N THR A 7 -0.28 4.69 -0.01
CA THR A 7 -0.73 3.48 -0.71
C THR A 7 0.22 3.15 -1.86
N PRO A 8 0.68 1.90 -1.99
CA PRO A 8 1.46 1.47 -3.13
C PRO A 8 0.61 1.46 -4.41
N LEU A 9 1.26 1.58 -5.56
CA LEU A 9 0.66 1.36 -6.86
C LEU A 9 0.64 -0.13 -7.14
N ILE A 10 -0.55 -0.70 -7.34
CA ILE A 10 -0.75 -2.15 -7.50
C ILE A 10 -1.40 -2.43 -8.86
N ILE A 11 -0.88 -3.41 -9.57
CA ILE A 11 -1.52 -4.04 -10.73
C ILE A 11 -1.98 -5.42 -10.30
N SER A 12 -3.29 -5.62 -10.27
CA SER A 12 -3.90 -6.91 -9.94
C SER A 12 -4.37 -7.60 -11.22
N GLY A 13 -4.23 -8.93 -11.28
CA GLY A 13 -4.71 -9.71 -12.40
C GLY A 13 -4.69 -11.22 -12.13
N GLY A 14 -5.15 -11.98 -13.12
CA GLY A 14 -5.32 -13.42 -12.98
C GLY A 14 -6.55 -13.80 -12.15
N LYS A 15 -6.80 -15.12 -12.05
CA LYS A 15 -7.91 -15.71 -11.30
C LYS A 15 -7.35 -16.82 -10.45
N LYS A 16 -7.44 -16.68 -9.12
CA LYS A 16 -7.09 -17.75 -8.20
C LYS A 16 -8.29 -18.61 -7.88
N GLN A 17 -8.11 -19.93 -7.92
CA GLN A 17 -9.09 -20.88 -7.39
C GLN A 17 -8.96 -21.01 -5.85
N THR A 18 -9.08 -19.90 -5.12
CA THR A 18 -8.98 -19.87 -3.64
C THR A 18 -10.31 -20.13 -2.93
N ALA A 19 -11.42 -20.22 -3.67
CA ALA A 19 -12.76 -20.42 -3.10
C ALA A 19 -12.84 -21.63 -2.14
N LYS A 20 -12.11 -22.72 -2.42
CA LYS A 20 -12.08 -23.90 -1.53
C LYS A 20 -11.41 -23.60 -0.19
N LEU A 21 -10.33 -22.82 -0.18
CA LEU A 21 -9.61 -22.46 1.05
C LEU A 21 -10.49 -21.57 1.93
N TYR A 22 -11.18 -20.59 1.35
CA TYR A 22 -12.15 -19.77 2.08
C TYR A 22 -13.27 -20.60 2.71
N GLN A 23 -13.83 -21.56 1.98
CA GLN A 23 -14.84 -22.48 2.52
C GLN A 23 -14.30 -23.38 3.63
N GLN A 24 -13.05 -23.83 3.53
CA GLN A 24 -12.42 -24.66 4.56
C GLN A 24 -12.10 -23.83 5.81
N ALA A 25 -11.57 -22.63 5.64
CA ALA A 25 -11.28 -21.70 6.73
C ALA A 25 -12.55 -21.30 7.49
N ASP A 26 -13.64 -20.95 6.79
CA ASP A 26 -14.94 -20.65 7.43
C ASP A 26 -15.48 -21.83 8.24
N LYS A 27 -15.46 -23.05 7.67
CA LYS A 27 -15.87 -24.27 8.36
C LYS A 27 -15.01 -24.59 9.58
N PHE A 28 -13.73 -24.25 9.54
CA PHE A 28 -12.83 -24.42 10.68
C PHE A 28 -13.13 -23.42 11.78
N VAL A 29 -13.23 -22.13 11.43
CA VAL A 29 -13.49 -21.04 12.37
C VAL A 29 -14.82 -21.22 13.11
N LYS A 30 -15.88 -21.68 12.43
CA LYS A 30 -17.18 -21.99 13.05
C LYS A 30 -17.14 -23.11 14.10
N LYS A 31 -16.04 -23.87 14.20
CA LYS A 31 -15.82 -24.91 15.23
C LYS A 31 -15.00 -24.41 16.42
N LEU A 32 -14.45 -23.21 16.35
CA LEU A 32 -13.63 -22.65 17.41
C LEU A 32 -14.51 -22.03 18.51
N GLU A 33 -14.04 -22.11 19.74
CA GLU A 33 -14.71 -21.58 20.92
C GLU A 33 -14.06 -20.27 21.39
N ALA A 34 -14.87 -19.21 21.53
CA ALA A 34 -14.42 -17.90 21.97
C ALA A 34 -13.93 -17.95 23.44
N GLY A 35 -12.79 -17.33 23.72
CA GLY A 35 -12.14 -17.34 25.04
C GLY A 35 -11.28 -18.56 25.33
N VAL A 36 -11.30 -19.59 24.47
CA VAL A 36 -10.44 -20.79 24.57
C VAL A 36 -9.51 -20.88 23.36
N ASP A 37 -10.09 -20.88 22.16
CA ASP A 37 -9.34 -21.05 20.91
C ASP A 37 -8.92 -19.73 20.28
N PHE A 38 -9.66 -18.66 20.54
CA PHE A 38 -9.37 -17.31 20.06
C PHE A 38 -9.96 -16.27 21.04
N GLU A 39 -9.37 -15.08 21.03
CA GLU A 39 -9.81 -13.91 21.77
C GLU A 39 -10.48 -12.90 20.82
N TYR A 40 -11.54 -12.27 21.29
CA TYR A 40 -12.22 -11.16 20.62
C TYR A 40 -12.27 -9.96 21.56
N ASP A 41 -11.65 -8.85 21.14
CA ASP A 41 -11.70 -7.59 21.88
C ASP A 41 -12.79 -6.69 21.29
N GLU A 42 -13.89 -6.52 22.03
CA GLU A 42 -15.03 -5.67 21.66
C GLU A 42 -14.65 -4.20 21.47
N LYS A 43 -13.63 -3.69 22.19
CA LYS A 43 -13.25 -2.26 22.11
C LYS A 43 -12.48 -1.95 20.84
N SER A 44 -11.57 -2.84 20.47
CA SER A 44 -10.77 -2.69 19.25
C SER A 44 -11.39 -3.36 18.02
N ASN A 45 -12.49 -4.09 18.22
CA ASN A 45 -13.15 -4.93 17.23
C ASN A 45 -12.12 -5.82 16.49
N SER A 46 -11.25 -6.48 17.25
CA SER A 46 -10.16 -7.30 16.72
C SER A 46 -10.23 -8.73 17.25
N THR A 47 -9.85 -9.68 16.41
CA THR A 47 -9.83 -11.11 16.72
C THR A 47 -8.40 -11.64 16.69
N ARG A 48 -8.05 -12.48 17.66
CA ARG A 48 -6.73 -13.09 17.75
C ARG A 48 -6.84 -14.57 18.07
N ILE A 49 -6.19 -15.43 17.28
CA ILE A 49 -6.12 -16.87 17.60
C ILE A 49 -5.18 -17.11 18.79
N LEU A 50 -5.59 -17.98 19.71
CA LEU A 50 -4.81 -18.40 20.88
C LEU A 50 -4.10 -19.72 20.58
N GLU A 51 -3.14 -20.09 21.41
CA GLU A 51 -2.33 -21.31 21.27
C GLU A 51 -3.18 -22.59 21.11
N PRO A 52 -4.29 -22.81 21.87
CA PRO A 52 -5.17 -23.96 21.64
C PRO A 52 -5.85 -23.96 20.27
N GLY A 53 -6.17 -22.78 19.74
CA GLY A 53 -6.72 -22.61 18.40
C GLY A 53 -5.70 -22.90 17.31
N VAL A 54 -4.43 -22.54 17.54
CA VAL A 54 -3.30 -22.87 16.65
C VAL A 54 -3.12 -24.39 16.56
N GLU A 55 -3.07 -25.10 17.69
CA GLU A 55 -2.96 -26.57 17.67
C GLU A 55 -4.14 -27.24 16.96
N LYS A 56 -5.36 -26.72 17.14
CA LYS A 56 -6.54 -27.21 16.42
C LYS A 56 -6.44 -26.96 14.92
N ALA A 57 -5.89 -25.82 14.51
CA ALA A 57 -5.65 -25.51 13.10
C ALA A 57 -4.63 -26.50 12.50
N GLU A 58 -3.50 -26.71 13.18
CA GLU A 58 -2.44 -27.65 12.76
C GLU A 58 -2.98 -29.06 12.53
N ARG A 59 -3.78 -29.57 13.47
CA ARG A 59 -4.43 -30.89 13.34
C ARG A 59 -5.46 -30.94 12.22
N THR A 60 -6.24 -29.88 12.02
CA THR A 60 -7.32 -29.85 11.02
C THR A 60 -6.76 -29.78 9.61
N PHE A 61 -5.76 -28.92 9.39
CA PHE A 61 -5.14 -28.69 8.10
C PHE A 61 -3.94 -29.60 7.83
N LYS A 62 -3.55 -30.43 8.82
CA LYS A 62 -2.43 -31.37 8.76
C LYS A 62 -1.09 -30.69 8.45
N VAL A 63 -0.86 -29.58 9.14
CA VAL A 63 0.40 -28.81 9.06
C VAL A 63 1.16 -28.95 10.37
N ASN A 64 2.49 -29.01 10.31
CA ASN A 64 3.32 -29.22 11.49
C ASN A 64 3.42 -27.96 12.35
N ASN A 65 3.62 -26.80 11.71
CA ASN A 65 3.61 -25.50 12.35
C ASN A 65 2.78 -24.55 11.49
N LEU A 66 1.71 -24.01 12.07
CA LEU A 66 0.80 -23.10 11.37
C LEU A 66 1.51 -21.85 10.86
N TYR A 67 2.54 -21.39 11.58
CA TYR A 67 3.25 -20.16 11.27
C TYR A 67 4.41 -20.33 10.30
N ASP A 68 4.66 -21.52 9.75
CA ASP A 68 5.67 -21.73 8.71
C ASP A 68 5.35 -20.89 7.46
N VAL A 69 6.40 -20.52 6.71
CA VAL A 69 6.31 -19.66 5.51
C VAL A 69 5.35 -20.25 4.48
N ASP A 70 5.40 -21.57 4.28
CA ASP A 70 4.51 -22.30 3.37
C ASP A 70 3.02 -22.16 3.74
N ASN A 71 2.72 -21.90 5.01
CA ASN A 71 1.36 -21.80 5.55
C ASN A 71 0.86 -20.35 5.67
N THR A 72 1.64 -19.36 5.22
CA THR A 72 1.27 -17.93 5.29
C THR A 72 -0.10 -17.66 4.67
N SER A 73 -0.38 -18.28 3.52
CA SER A 73 -1.70 -18.16 2.87
C SER A 73 -2.82 -18.73 3.75
N LEU A 74 -2.60 -19.89 4.38
CA LEU A 74 -3.60 -20.52 5.25
C LEU A 74 -3.89 -19.65 6.49
N VAL A 75 -2.84 -19.14 7.14
CA VAL A 75 -2.95 -18.22 8.30
C VAL A 75 -3.79 -17.00 7.94
N HIS A 76 -3.49 -16.39 6.79
CA HIS A 76 -4.24 -15.25 6.30
C HIS A 76 -5.74 -15.57 6.15
N HIS A 77 -6.10 -16.68 5.50
CA HIS A 77 -7.49 -17.07 5.30
C HIS A 77 -8.21 -17.38 6.63
N ILE A 78 -7.54 -18.02 7.59
CA ILE A 78 -8.11 -18.29 8.93
C ILE A 78 -8.41 -16.97 9.66
N ASN A 79 -7.49 -16.00 9.61
CA ASN A 79 -7.69 -14.70 10.24
C ASN A 79 -8.82 -13.90 9.58
N GLN A 80 -8.91 -13.90 8.24
CA GLN A 80 -10.03 -13.25 7.56
C GLN A 80 -11.36 -13.95 7.85
N ALA A 81 -11.37 -15.29 7.97
CA ALA A 81 -12.55 -16.03 8.36
C ALA A 81 -12.98 -15.73 9.82
N LEU A 82 -12.02 -15.59 10.76
CA LEU A 82 -12.28 -15.15 12.14
C LEU A 82 -12.91 -13.76 12.15
N LYS A 83 -12.31 -12.80 11.44
CA LYS A 83 -12.82 -11.44 11.32
C LYS A 83 -14.22 -11.42 10.69
N ALA A 84 -14.42 -12.14 9.58
CA ALA A 84 -15.72 -12.26 8.93
C ALA A 84 -16.79 -12.82 9.87
N ASN A 85 -16.47 -13.82 10.68
CA ASN A 85 -17.44 -14.48 11.58
C ASN A 85 -17.75 -13.64 12.83
N TYR A 86 -16.76 -13.03 13.47
CA TYR A 86 -16.90 -12.42 14.81
C TYR A 86 -16.83 -10.89 14.85
N THR A 87 -16.21 -10.24 13.86
CA THR A 87 -16.09 -8.77 13.77
C THR A 87 -17.19 -8.15 12.89
N MET A 88 -17.71 -8.92 11.93
CA MET A 88 -18.60 -8.44 10.88
C MET A 88 -19.99 -9.08 11.00
N ALA A 89 -21.01 -8.27 11.28
CA ALA A 89 -22.40 -8.70 11.39
C ALA A 89 -23.22 -8.32 10.14
N ASN A 90 -24.11 -9.24 9.75
CA ASN A 90 -25.11 -8.97 8.73
C ASN A 90 -26.13 -7.95 9.27
N ASP A 91 -26.64 -7.08 8.40
CA ASP A 91 -27.47 -5.90 8.70
C ASP A 91 -26.80 -4.77 9.50
N VAL A 92 -25.49 -4.86 9.78
CA VAL A 92 -24.72 -3.81 10.45
C VAL A 92 -23.58 -3.32 9.56
N GLU A 93 -22.56 -4.14 9.32
CA GLU A 93 -21.42 -3.77 8.46
C GLU A 93 -21.66 -4.09 6.98
N TYR A 94 -22.54 -5.06 6.69
CA TYR A 94 -22.89 -5.47 5.34
C TYR A 94 -24.30 -6.08 5.30
N VAL A 95 -24.85 -6.24 4.10
CA VAL A 95 -26.09 -6.99 3.84
C VAL A 95 -25.87 -7.99 2.72
N VAL A 96 -26.62 -9.10 2.77
CA VAL A 96 -26.69 -10.08 1.68
C VAL A 96 -27.85 -9.71 0.75
N LYS A 97 -27.55 -9.35 -0.51
CA LYS A 97 -28.57 -8.98 -1.51
C LYS A 97 -28.24 -9.65 -2.84
N GLU A 98 -29.25 -10.25 -3.48
CA GLU A 98 -29.11 -10.92 -4.79
C GLU A 98 -27.94 -11.92 -4.87
N ASN A 99 -27.69 -12.65 -3.77
CA ASN A 99 -26.56 -13.58 -3.66
C ASN A 99 -25.20 -12.89 -3.88
N ALA A 100 -25.04 -11.70 -3.30
CA ALA A 100 -23.79 -10.93 -3.19
C ALA A 100 -23.73 -10.18 -1.86
N ILE A 101 -22.51 -9.90 -1.38
CA ILE A 101 -22.28 -9.06 -0.20
C ILE A 101 -22.27 -7.58 -0.64
N VAL A 102 -23.07 -6.75 0.02
CA VAL A 102 -23.10 -5.30 -0.19
C VAL A 102 -22.75 -4.59 1.11
N ILE A 103 -21.76 -3.71 1.07
CA ILE A 103 -21.27 -3.00 2.27
C ILE A 103 -22.31 -1.96 2.72
N VAL A 104 -22.54 -1.87 4.02
CA VAL A 104 -23.36 -0.82 4.64
C VAL A 104 -22.42 0.27 5.17
N ASP A 105 -22.70 1.52 4.80
CA ASP A 105 -22.02 2.67 5.39
C ASP A 105 -22.46 2.83 6.85
N SER A 106 -21.50 2.75 7.78
CA SER A 106 -21.74 2.79 9.23
C SER A 106 -22.33 4.11 9.74
N PHE A 107 -22.20 5.21 8.98
CA PHE A 107 -22.71 6.52 9.37
C PHE A 107 -24.07 6.81 8.75
N THR A 108 -24.27 6.39 7.50
CA THR A 108 -25.48 6.76 6.73
C THR A 108 -26.48 5.63 6.56
N GLY A 109 -26.10 4.38 6.84
CA GLY A 109 -26.90 3.19 6.58
C GLY A 109 -27.12 2.91 5.09
N ARG A 110 -26.40 3.60 4.21
CA ARG A 110 -26.55 3.44 2.75
C ARG A 110 -25.80 2.20 2.27
N LEU A 111 -26.40 1.52 1.31
CA LEU A 111 -25.77 0.41 0.59
C LEU A 111 -24.74 0.94 -0.40
N MET A 112 -23.50 0.48 -0.30
CA MET A 112 -22.40 0.82 -1.19
C MET A 112 -22.21 -0.26 -2.27
N GLU A 113 -23.09 -0.25 -3.27
CA GLU A 113 -23.01 -1.18 -4.41
C GLU A 113 -21.71 -0.96 -5.21
N GLY A 114 -21.03 -2.06 -5.56
CA GLY A 114 -19.77 -2.06 -6.30
C GLY A 114 -18.51 -1.82 -5.45
N ARG A 115 -18.64 -1.71 -4.12
CA ARG A 115 -17.49 -1.71 -3.20
C ARG A 115 -17.29 -3.08 -2.56
N GLU A 116 -16.03 -3.45 -2.38
CA GLU A 116 -15.61 -4.71 -1.77
C GLU A 116 -14.70 -4.42 -0.57
N PHE A 117 -14.72 -5.31 0.41
CA PHE A 117 -13.75 -5.26 1.51
C PHE A 117 -12.40 -5.77 1.00
N SER A 118 -11.31 -5.10 1.37
CA SER A 118 -9.97 -5.46 0.96
C SER A 118 -9.45 -6.71 1.67
N ASP A 119 -8.29 -7.21 1.23
CA ASP A 119 -7.48 -8.19 1.96
C ASP A 119 -8.17 -9.55 2.19
N GLY A 120 -8.96 -9.99 1.21
CA GLY A 120 -9.66 -11.29 1.28
C GLY A 120 -10.89 -11.32 2.20
N LEU A 121 -11.16 -10.22 2.93
CA LEU A 121 -12.29 -10.16 3.86
C LEU A 121 -13.65 -10.27 3.16
N HIS A 122 -13.77 -9.72 1.95
CA HIS A 122 -15.02 -9.82 1.19
C HIS A 122 -15.30 -11.27 0.80
N GLN A 123 -14.28 -12.00 0.35
CA GLN A 123 -14.36 -13.41 0.00
C GLN A 123 -14.63 -14.29 1.23
N ALA A 124 -14.05 -13.93 2.39
CA ALA A 124 -14.35 -14.59 3.66
C ALA A 124 -15.82 -14.38 4.09
N LEU A 125 -16.38 -13.18 3.88
CA LEU A 125 -17.81 -12.91 4.10
C LEU A 125 -18.71 -13.67 3.13
N GLU A 126 -18.34 -13.73 1.85
CA GLU A 126 -19.04 -14.55 0.85
C GLU A 126 -19.04 -16.03 1.27
N ALA A 127 -17.93 -16.54 1.81
CA ALA A 127 -17.84 -17.90 2.33
C ALA A 127 -18.69 -18.11 3.59
N LYS A 128 -18.68 -17.15 4.52
CA LYS A 128 -19.49 -17.17 5.76
C LYS A 128 -20.98 -17.31 5.47
N GLU A 129 -21.48 -16.50 4.54
CA GLU A 129 -22.89 -16.39 4.17
C GLU A 129 -23.32 -17.41 3.10
N GLY A 130 -22.39 -18.27 2.62
CA GLY A 130 -22.68 -19.29 1.61
C GLY A 130 -22.98 -18.73 0.22
N VAL A 131 -22.52 -17.51 -0.05
CA VAL A 131 -22.68 -16.79 -1.30
C VAL A 131 -21.60 -17.22 -2.31
N ARG A 132 -21.80 -16.95 -3.60
CA ARG A 132 -20.79 -17.23 -4.62
C ARG A 132 -19.52 -16.41 -4.35
N ILE A 133 -18.46 -17.10 -3.92
CA ILE A 133 -17.15 -16.50 -3.69
C ILE A 133 -16.57 -16.02 -5.03
N LYS A 134 -16.25 -14.72 -5.11
CA LYS A 134 -15.54 -14.15 -6.26
C LYS A 134 -14.09 -14.59 -6.24
N GLU A 135 -13.54 -14.85 -7.42
CA GLU A 135 -12.12 -15.21 -7.55
C GLU A 135 -11.26 -14.01 -7.17
N GLU A 136 -10.27 -14.24 -6.30
CA GLU A 136 -9.29 -13.22 -5.99
C GLU A 136 -8.39 -12.94 -7.18
N THR A 137 -8.09 -11.66 -7.37
CA THR A 137 -7.02 -11.22 -8.23
C THR A 137 -5.69 -11.33 -7.49
N ALA A 138 -4.65 -11.82 -8.16
CA ALA A 138 -3.31 -11.83 -7.61
C ALA A 138 -2.63 -10.47 -7.86
N THR A 139 -1.73 -10.07 -6.96
CA THR A 139 -0.87 -8.89 -7.21
C THR A 139 0.21 -9.26 -8.21
N MET A 140 0.11 -8.76 -9.44
CA MET A 140 1.09 -9.02 -10.51
C MET A 140 2.30 -8.09 -10.46
N ALA A 141 2.08 -6.84 -10.05
CA ALA A 141 3.13 -5.86 -9.84
C ALA A 141 2.71 -4.88 -8.76
N THR A 142 3.68 -4.41 -7.98
CA THR A 142 3.46 -3.39 -6.94
C THR A 142 4.67 -2.48 -6.85
N ILE A 143 4.52 -1.17 -6.70
CA ILE A 143 5.64 -0.25 -6.38
C ILE A 143 5.12 0.93 -5.57
N THR A 144 5.89 1.38 -4.58
CA THR A 144 5.53 2.60 -3.83
C THR A 144 5.86 3.85 -4.63
N TYR A 145 5.13 4.95 -4.39
CA TYR A 145 5.48 6.25 -4.98
C TYR A 145 6.91 6.67 -4.64
N GLN A 146 7.35 6.39 -3.41
CA GLN A 146 8.70 6.66 -2.93
C GLN A 146 9.74 5.99 -3.84
N ASN A 147 9.66 4.68 -3.99
CA ASN A 147 10.62 3.92 -4.78
C ASN A 147 10.49 4.20 -6.28
N PHE A 148 9.28 4.42 -6.79
CA PHE A 148 9.07 4.83 -8.18
C PHE A 148 9.81 6.12 -8.54
N PHE A 149 9.67 7.18 -7.72
CA PHE A 149 10.36 8.44 -8.00
C PHE A 149 11.87 8.38 -7.74
N ARG A 150 12.35 7.45 -6.90
CA ARG A 150 13.79 7.19 -6.70
C ARG A 150 14.48 6.56 -7.91
N LEU A 151 13.73 5.99 -8.86
CA LEU A 151 14.29 5.48 -10.12
C LEU A 151 14.82 6.59 -11.04
N TYR A 152 14.36 7.82 -10.85
CA TYR A 152 14.79 8.95 -11.69
C TYR A 152 16.21 9.38 -11.32
N THR A 153 17.07 9.55 -12.33
CA THR A 153 18.44 10.07 -12.15
C THR A 153 18.46 11.46 -11.49
N LYS A 154 17.42 12.27 -11.74
CA LYS A 154 17.27 13.60 -11.16
C LYS A 154 15.82 13.84 -10.77
N LEU A 155 15.61 14.24 -9.52
CA LEU A 155 14.30 14.59 -8.98
C LEU A 155 14.28 16.05 -8.51
N SER A 156 13.23 16.77 -8.88
CA SER A 156 12.95 18.13 -8.43
C SER A 156 11.45 18.33 -8.28
N GLY A 157 11.03 19.15 -7.33
CA GLY A 157 9.61 19.41 -7.07
C GLY A 157 9.38 20.83 -6.58
N MET A 158 8.14 21.30 -6.72
CA MET A 158 7.73 22.63 -6.27
C MET A 158 6.41 22.53 -5.51
N THR A 159 6.31 23.25 -4.39
CA THR A 159 5.10 23.36 -3.59
C THR A 159 5.23 24.57 -2.65
N GLY A 160 4.09 25.16 -2.27
CA GLY A 160 4.06 26.25 -1.28
C GLY A 160 4.22 25.78 0.17
N THR A 161 4.16 24.48 0.44
CA THR A 161 4.14 23.93 1.81
C THR A 161 4.96 22.65 1.95
N ALA A 162 6.29 22.74 1.80
CA ALA A 162 7.21 21.60 1.99
C ALA A 162 8.09 21.69 3.24
N LYS A 163 8.34 22.88 3.78
CA LYS A 163 9.38 23.07 4.81
C LYS A 163 9.14 22.26 6.09
N THR A 164 7.87 21.98 6.41
CA THR A 164 7.51 21.16 7.57
C THR A 164 7.98 19.71 7.45
N GLU A 165 8.09 19.17 6.23
CA GLU A 165 8.47 17.78 5.94
C GLU A 165 9.88 17.69 5.32
N GLU A 166 10.73 18.71 5.51
CA GLU A 166 12.07 18.76 4.91
C GLU A 166 12.91 17.53 5.27
N GLU A 167 12.81 17.07 6.52
CA GLU A 167 13.52 15.89 6.98
C GLU A 167 13.09 14.62 6.21
N GLU A 168 11.80 14.49 5.89
CA GLU A 168 11.28 13.39 5.08
C GLU A 168 11.78 13.48 3.63
N PHE A 169 11.74 14.67 3.02
CA PHE A 169 12.27 14.88 1.68
C PHE A 169 13.76 14.57 1.57
N LEU A 170 14.53 14.95 2.59
CA LEU A 170 15.97 14.68 2.63
C LEU A 170 16.26 13.20 2.84
N LYS A 171 15.57 12.53 3.78
CA LYS A 171 15.80 11.11 4.08
C LYS A 171 15.38 10.17 2.95
N ILE A 172 14.22 10.42 2.34
CA ILE A 172 13.65 9.49 1.34
C ILE A 172 14.18 9.79 -0.07
N TYR A 173 14.25 11.06 -0.44
CA TYR A 173 14.53 11.49 -1.82
C TYR A 173 15.86 12.23 -1.99
N ASN A 174 16.62 12.43 -0.91
CA ASN A 174 17.82 13.28 -0.89
C ASN A 174 17.56 14.70 -1.43
N MET A 175 16.37 15.24 -1.13
CA MET A 175 15.92 16.56 -1.58
C MET A 175 15.93 17.56 -0.43
N ARG A 176 16.63 18.68 -0.61
CA ARG A 176 16.56 19.82 0.32
C ARG A 176 15.38 20.72 -0.02
N VAL A 177 14.76 21.33 1.00
CA VAL A 177 13.65 22.26 0.80
C VAL A 177 14.16 23.69 0.92
N ILE A 178 14.23 24.37 -0.21
CA ILE A 178 14.63 25.78 -0.29
C ILE A 178 13.38 26.65 -0.31
N GLU A 179 13.24 27.52 0.70
CA GLU A 179 12.16 28.50 0.75
C GLU A 179 12.49 29.69 -0.15
N ILE A 180 11.77 29.80 -1.26
CA ILE A 180 11.93 30.91 -2.20
C ILE A 180 11.19 32.14 -1.66
N PRO A 181 11.85 33.31 -1.55
CA PRO A 181 11.19 34.55 -1.15
C PRO A 181 10.01 34.89 -2.06
N THR A 182 8.96 35.47 -1.48
CA THR A 182 7.81 35.94 -2.24
C THR A 182 8.19 37.15 -3.10
N ASN A 183 7.61 37.26 -4.30
CA ASN A 183 7.82 38.40 -5.20
C ASN A 183 7.37 39.74 -4.57
N ARG A 184 6.33 39.69 -3.74
CA ARG A 184 5.81 40.83 -2.99
C ARG A 184 5.56 40.41 -1.54
N PRO A 185 5.74 41.31 -0.56
CA PRO A 185 5.43 41.04 0.84
C PRO A 185 3.98 40.56 1.02
N ILE A 186 3.78 39.58 1.90
CA ILE A 186 2.45 39.05 2.20
C ILE A 186 1.68 40.10 3.02
N ALA A 187 0.54 40.55 2.49
CA ALA A 187 -0.37 41.48 3.18
C ALA A 187 -1.58 40.77 3.83
N ARG A 188 -1.62 39.43 3.77
CA ARG A 188 -2.69 38.62 4.38
C ARG A 188 -2.59 38.65 5.91
N THR A 189 -3.73 38.76 6.57
CA THR A 189 -3.85 38.63 8.03
C THR A 189 -4.38 37.25 8.41
N ASP A 190 -3.58 36.44 9.09
CA ASP A 190 -4.02 35.14 9.62
C ASP A 190 -4.54 35.30 11.06
N LEU A 191 -5.86 35.25 11.22
CA LEU A 191 -6.54 35.41 12.51
C LEU A 191 -6.40 34.14 13.37
N PRO A 192 -6.45 34.28 14.72
CA PRO A 192 -6.45 33.13 15.62
C PRO A 192 -7.69 32.25 15.42
N ASP A 193 -7.56 30.97 15.78
CA ASP A 193 -8.64 30.00 15.69
C ASP A 193 -9.77 30.34 16.67
N ARG A 194 -11.02 30.22 16.22
CA ARG A 194 -12.22 30.31 17.06
C ARG A 194 -12.62 28.91 17.52
N ILE A 195 -12.67 28.72 18.84
CA ILE A 195 -12.81 27.40 19.44
C ILE A 195 -14.16 27.29 20.15
N PHE A 196 -14.87 26.18 19.90
CA PHE A 196 -16.23 25.95 20.37
C PHE A 196 -16.37 24.61 21.11
N GLY A 197 -17.22 24.58 22.15
CA GLY A 197 -17.53 23.35 22.87
C GLY A 197 -18.28 22.30 22.03
N THR A 198 -19.11 22.74 21.07
CA THR A 198 -19.95 21.86 20.25
C THR A 198 -19.78 22.10 18.75
N LYS A 199 -19.95 21.03 17.93
CA LYS A 199 -19.98 21.15 16.45
C LYS A 199 -21.11 22.10 16.01
N LYS A 200 -22.26 22.08 16.69
CA LYS A 200 -23.41 22.93 16.37
C LYS A 200 -23.09 24.41 16.56
N ALA A 201 -22.50 24.80 17.69
CA ALA A 201 -22.07 26.17 17.94
C ALA A 201 -21.04 26.64 16.90
N LYS A 202 -20.06 25.80 16.61
CA LYS A 202 -19.04 26.04 15.57
C LYS A 202 -19.67 26.37 14.22
N PHE A 203 -20.54 25.48 13.70
CA PHE A 203 -21.13 25.67 12.37
C PHE A 203 -22.12 26.83 12.33
N ASN A 204 -22.89 27.07 13.39
CA ASN A 204 -23.74 28.24 13.48
C ASN A 204 -22.91 29.54 13.44
N SER A 205 -21.80 29.60 14.17
CA SER A 205 -20.91 30.76 14.16
C SER A 205 -20.23 30.94 12.81
N LEU A 206 -19.74 29.87 12.18
CA LEU A 206 -19.18 29.90 10.83
C LEU A 206 -20.19 30.44 9.81
N VAL A 207 -21.43 29.96 9.83
CA VAL A 207 -22.48 30.41 8.91
C VAL A 207 -22.88 31.86 9.16
N ASN A 208 -22.96 32.29 10.42
CA ASN A 208 -23.24 33.70 10.74
C ASN A 208 -22.11 34.62 10.24
N GLU A 209 -20.85 34.19 10.37
CA GLU A 209 -19.71 34.93 9.81
C GLU A 209 -19.81 35.05 8.28
N ILE A 210 -20.13 33.94 7.60
CA ILE A 210 -20.31 33.92 6.15
C ILE A 210 -21.38 34.93 5.71
N ILE A 211 -22.49 35.03 6.46
CA ILE A 211 -23.57 35.98 6.18
C ILE A 211 -23.06 37.43 6.33
N GLN A 212 -22.38 37.74 7.43
CA GLN A 212 -21.84 39.09 7.69
C GLN A 212 -20.85 39.52 6.60
N ILE A 213 -19.97 38.62 6.15
CA ILE A 213 -19.02 38.90 5.07
C ILE A 213 -19.76 39.03 3.73
N ASN A 214 -20.75 38.19 3.47
CA ASN A 214 -21.52 38.25 2.23
C ASN A 214 -22.28 39.58 2.09
N GLU A 215 -22.81 40.13 3.20
CA GLU A 215 -23.51 41.42 3.24
C GLU A 215 -22.60 42.60 2.83
N THR A 216 -21.30 42.54 3.09
CA THR A 216 -20.34 43.56 2.65
C THR A 216 -19.92 43.40 1.18
N GLY A 217 -20.27 42.27 0.54
CA GLY A 217 -19.86 41.92 -0.80
C GLY A 217 -18.44 41.35 -0.90
N GLN A 218 -17.73 41.14 0.22
CA GLN A 218 -16.40 40.55 0.21
C GLN A 218 -16.46 39.08 -0.26
N PRO A 219 -15.63 38.64 -1.22
CA PRO A 219 -15.58 37.23 -1.62
C PRO A 219 -15.04 36.35 -0.51
N LEU A 220 -15.61 35.17 -0.37
CA LEU A 220 -15.21 34.21 0.64
C LEU A 220 -15.10 32.77 0.14
N LEU A 221 -14.10 32.06 0.68
CA LEU A 221 -13.83 30.64 0.43
C LEU A 221 -13.90 29.88 1.75
N VAL A 222 -14.79 28.89 1.83
CA VAL A 222 -14.90 27.98 2.97
C VAL A 222 -14.21 26.67 2.64
N GLY A 223 -13.17 26.32 3.38
CA GLY A 223 -12.49 25.03 3.28
C GLY A 223 -13.06 24.03 4.28
N THR A 224 -13.43 22.84 3.82
CA THR A 224 -13.94 21.74 4.65
C THR A 224 -13.11 20.47 4.51
N ALA A 225 -13.02 19.65 5.55
CA ALA A 225 -12.22 18.43 5.47
C ALA A 225 -12.88 17.30 4.65
N SER A 226 -14.22 17.22 4.64
CA SER A 226 -14.97 16.17 3.95
C SER A 226 -16.12 16.71 3.11
N VAL A 227 -16.58 15.89 2.15
CA VAL A 227 -17.76 16.19 1.31
C VAL A 227 -19.01 16.33 2.17
N GLU A 228 -19.15 15.52 3.22
CA GLU A 228 -20.29 15.57 4.14
C GLU A 228 -20.38 16.92 4.85
N VAL A 229 -19.24 17.46 5.30
CA VAL A 229 -19.18 18.78 5.94
C VAL A 229 -19.48 19.88 4.91
N SER A 230 -18.97 19.78 3.69
CA SER A 230 -19.32 20.69 2.58
C SER A 230 -20.84 20.74 2.33
N GLU A 231 -21.48 19.57 2.20
CA GLU A 231 -22.93 19.46 1.99
C GLU A 231 -23.72 19.98 3.20
N PHE A 232 -23.23 19.73 4.42
CA PHE A 232 -23.86 20.23 5.64
C PHE A 232 -23.85 21.76 5.70
N VAL A 233 -22.69 22.40 5.45
CA VAL A 233 -22.58 23.86 5.40
C VAL A 233 -23.41 24.44 4.26
N SER A 234 -23.40 23.80 3.08
CA SER A 234 -24.23 24.19 1.93
C SER A 234 -25.73 24.20 2.25
N LYS A 235 -26.23 23.18 2.96
CA LYS A 235 -27.63 23.14 3.42
C LYS A 235 -27.96 24.31 4.35
N MET A 236 -27.08 24.62 5.30
CA MET A 236 -27.27 25.75 6.22
C MET A 236 -27.29 27.10 5.48
N LEU A 237 -26.40 27.29 4.49
CA LEU A 237 -26.39 28.50 3.66
C LEU A 237 -27.63 28.61 2.78
N THR A 238 -28.11 27.50 2.21
CA THR A 238 -29.34 27.44 1.42
C THR A 238 -30.55 27.85 2.25
N GLN A 239 -30.67 27.36 3.49
CA GLN A 239 -31.73 27.74 4.42
C GLN A 239 -31.73 29.24 4.73
N ARG A 240 -30.55 29.87 4.72
CA ARG A 240 -30.36 31.31 4.92
C ARG A 240 -30.39 32.12 3.61
N LYS A 241 -30.72 31.49 2.47
CA LYS A 241 -30.82 32.09 1.13
C LYS A 241 -29.53 32.74 0.62
N ILE A 242 -28.37 32.25 1.07
CA ILE A 242 -27.06 32.68 0.55
C ILE A 242 -26.73 31.86 -0.70
N LYS A 243 -26.53 32.54 -1.83
CA LYS A 243 -26.05 31.90 -3.07
C LYS A 243 -24.59 31.49 -2.88
N HIS A 244 -24.28 30.24 -3.20
CA HIS A 244 -22.95 29.68 -3.05
C HIS A 244 -22.71 28.55 -4.04
N GLU A 245 -21.44 28.28 -4.31
CA GLU A 245 -20.98 27.16 -5.13
C GLU A 245 -20.26 26.12 -4.26
N VAL A 246 -20.40 24.83 -4.59
CA VAL A 246 -19.79 23.71 -3.84
C VAL A 246 -18.87 22.91 -4.73
N LEU A 247 -17.66 22.63 -4.25
CA LEU A 247 -16.60 21.94 -4.97
C LEU A 247 -16.17 20.66 -4.23
N ASN A 248 -16.51 19.52 -4.81
CA ASN A 248 -16.38 18.19 -4.20
C ASN A 248 -15.34 17.29 -4.90
N ALA A 249 -14.45 17.85 -5.71
CA ALA A 249 -13.40 17.13 -6.46
C ALA A 249 -13.93 16.03 -7.41
N LYS A 250 -15.13 16.21 -7.99
CA LYS A 250 -15.75 15.26 -8.92
C LYS A 250 -15.50 15.60 -10.39
N ASN A 251 -15.41 16.88 -10.74
CA ASN A 251 -15.18 17.31 -12.12
C ASN A 251 -14.23 18.51 -12.18
N HIS A 252 -12.95 18.22 -12.38
CA HIS A 252 -11.88 19.21 -12.31
C HIS A 252 -12.04 20.37 -13.32
N SER A 253 -12.61 20.13 -14.50
CA SER A 253 -12.77 21.17 -15.53
C SER A 253 -13.76 22.26 -15.10
N ARG A 254 -14.95 21.85 -14.65
CA ARG A 254 -15.99 22.76 -14.14
C ARG A 254 -15.57 23.42 -12.83
N GLU A 255 -14.87 22.69 -11.96
CA GLU A 255 -14.37 23.24 -10.69
C GLU A 255 -13.33 24.35 -10.90
N ALA A 256 -12.48 24.23 -11.92
CA ALA A 256 -11.51 25.28 -12.26
C ALA A 256 -12.21 26.58 -12.70
N GLU A 257 -13.29 26.50 -13.46
CA GLU A 257 -14.08 27.67 -13.86
C GLU A 257 -14.73 28.36 -12.65
N ILE A 258 -15.31 27.58 -11.74
CA ILE A 258 -15.92 28.11 -10.51
C ILE A 258 -14.86 28.79 -9.64
N ILE A 259 -13.70 28.15 -9.42
CA ILE A 259 -12.62 28.70 -8.60
C ILE A 259 -12.03 29.98 -9.19
N LYS A 260 -11.90 30.07 -10.51
CA LYS A 260 -11.41 31.27 -11.18
C LYS A 260 -12.30 32.50 -10.88
N ASN A 261 -13.60 32.27 -10.69
CA ASN A 261 -14.58 33.30 -10.35
C ASN A 261 -14.79 33.45 -8.84
N ALA A 262 -14.12 32.66 -8.00
CA ALA A 262 -14.31 32.69 -6.55
C ALA A 262 -13.90 34.03 -5.90
N GLY A 263 -13.04 34.80 -6.57
CA GLY A 263 -12.55 36.10 -6.11
C GLY A 263 -13.39 37.30 -6.55
N GLN A 264 -14.59 37.11 -7.12
CA GLN A 264 -15.48 38.19 -7.54
C GLN A 264 -16.38 38.67 -6.38
N ILE A 265 -16.81 39.93 -6.41
CA ILE A 265 -17.69 40.52 -5.38
C ILE A 265 -18.92 39.63 -5.13
N GLY A 266 -19.20 39.36 -3.86
CA GLY A 266 -20.34 38.56 -3.40
C GLY A 266 -20.21 37.05 -3.62
N SER A 267 -19.08 36.57 -4.15
CA SER A 267 -18.83 35.14 -4.37
C SER A 267 -18.68 34.39 -3.05
N VAL A 268 -19.42 33.28 -2.92
CA VAL A 268 -19.31 32.34 -1.80
C VAL A 268 -19.00 30.97 -2.36
N THR A 269 -17.81 30.45 -2.06
CA THR A 269 -17.36 29.15 -2.55
C THR A 269 -17.07 28.22 -1.38
N ILE A 270 -17.61 27.01 -1.40
CA ILE A 270 -17.29 25.94 -0.46
C ILE A 270 -16.42 24.93 -1.20
N ALA A 271 -15.27 24.57 -0.63
CA ALA A 271 -14.33 23.65 -1.24
C ALA A 271 -13.89 22.58 -0.22
N THR A 272 -13.92 21.32 -0.68
CA THR A 272 -13.19 20.24 0.00
C THR A 272 -11.68 20.36 -0.30
N ASN A 273 -10.84 19.78 0.56
CA ASN A 273 -9.37 19.92 0.50
C ASN A 273 -8.69 19.77 -0.86
N MET A 274 -9.19 18.86 -1.70
CA MET A 274 -8.59 18.61 -3.02
C MET A 274 -9.19 19.47 -4.12
N ALA A 275 -10.35 20.09 -3.89
CA ALA A 275 -11.08 20.79 -4.91
C ALA A 275 -10.43 22.14 -5.24
N GLY A 276 -10.38 22.48 -6.53
CA GLY A 276 -9.80 23.74 -6.98
C GLY A 276 -8.28 23.87 -6.84
N ARG A 277 -7.55 22.77 -6.57
CA ARG A 277 -6.07 22.78 -6.55
C ARG A 277 -5.51 23.12 -7.94
N GLY A 278 -4.43 23.90 -7.96
CA GLY A 278 -3.78 24.35 -9.20
C GLY A 278 -4.43 25.55 -9.89
N THR A 279 -5.65 25.95 -9.53
CA THR A 279 -6.29 27.16 -10.09
C THR A 279 -6.07 28.37 -9.19
N ASP A 280 -5.74 29.50 -9.80
CA ASP A 280 -5.51 30.78 -9.14
C ASP A 280 -6.82 31.53 -8.90
N ILE A 281 -6.97 32.15 -7.72
CA ILE A 281 -8.12 32.99 -7.38
C ILE A 281 -7.66 34.44 -7.49
N LYS A 282 -8.02 35.11 -8.59
CA LYS A 282 -7.74 36.53 -8.78
C LYS A 282 -8.85 37.36 -8.17
N LEU A 283 -8.47 38.42 -7.47
CA LEU A 283 -9.44 39.37 -6.93
C LEU A 283 -10.08 40.15 -8.10
N GLY A 284 -11.40 40.24 -8.10
CA GLY A 284 -12.17 41.08 -9.02
C GLY A 284 -11.95 42.57 -8.76
N GLU A 285 -12.49 43.41 -9.63
CA GLU A 285 -12.47 44.87 -9.45
C GLU A 285 -13.19 45.25 -8.16
N GLY A 286 -12.64 46.19 -7.39
CA GLY A 286 -13.22 46.66 -6.11
C GLY A 286 -13.03 45.73 -4.90
N VAL A 287 -12.53 44.51 -5.09
CA VAL A 287 -12.39 43.51 -4.02
C VAL A 287 -11.23 43.84 -3.07
N ARG A 288 -10.18 44.50 -3.56
CA ARG A 288 -9.01 44.86 -2.73
C ARG A 288 -9.42 45.85 -1.64
N GLU A 289 -10.30 46.78 -1.97
CA GLU A 289 -10.87 47.79 -1.08
C GLU A 289 -11.82 47.17 -0.04
N LEU A 290 -12.47 46.06 -0.38
CA LEU A 290 -13.31 45.26 0.52
C LEU A 290 -12.48 44.36 1.47
N GLY A 291 -11.15 44.46 1.46
CA GLY A 291 -10.27 43.67 2.31
C GLY A 291 -9.80 42.36 1.70
N GLY A 292 -10.03 42.12 0.41
CA GLY A 292 -9.52 40.96 -0.33
C GLY A 292 -10.32 39.67 -0.11
N LEU A 293 -9.71 38.52 -0.38
CA LEU A 293 -10.37 37.22 -0.22
C LEU A 293 -10.37 36.78 1.27
N ALA A 294 -11.55 36.51 1.81
CA ALA A 294 -11.70 35.88 3.12
C ALA A 294 -11.63 34.35 2.99
N VAL A 295 -10.82 33.68 3.81
CA VAL A 295 -10.70 32.21 3.81
C VAL A 295 -11.06 31.65 5.18
N LEU A 296 -12.10 30.82 5.23
CA LEU A 296 -12.60 30.23 6.46
C LEU A 296 -12.37 28.72 6.46
N GLY A 297 -11.67 28.18 7.45
CA GLY A 297 -11.56 26.74 7.66
C GLY A 297 -12.65 26.24 8.61
N SER A 298 -13.44 25.25 8.20
CA SER A 298 -14.48 24.67 9.07
C SER A 298 -13.95 23.77 10.17
N GLU A 299 -12.68 23.39 10.08
CA GLU A 299 -11.92 22.57 11.01
C GLU A 299 -10.42 22.60 10.67
N ARG A 300 -9.62 22.01 11.54
CA ARG A 300 -8.18 21.82 11.34
C ARG A 300 -7.90 20.45 10.75
N HIS A 301 -7.03 20.38 9.76
CA HIS A 301 -6.62 19.11 9.16
C HIS A 301 -5.62 18.36 10.02
N GLU A 302 -5.44 17.07 9.73
CA GLU A 302 -4.39 16.26 10.36
C GLU A 302 -2.98 16.85 10.16
N ALA A 303 -2.76 17.54 9.04
CA ALA A 303 -1.47 18.12 8.69
C ALA A 303 -1.54 19.63 8.49
N ARG A 304 -0.59 20.35 9.11
CA ARG A 304 -0.44 21.81 9.05
C ARG A 304 -0.21 22.32 7.63
N ARG A 305 0.44 21.52 6.79
CA ARG A 305 0.64 21.85 5.37
C ARG A 305 -0.67 22.05 4.63
N ILE A 306 -1.72 21.27 4.94
CA ILE A 306 -3.02 21.34 4.27
C ILE A 306 -3.75 22.61 4.72
N ASP A 307 -3.73 22.89 6.03
CA ASP A 307 -4.26 24.16 6.57
C ASP A 307 -3.57 25.37 5.92
N ASN A 308 -2.25 25.33 5.79
CA ASN A 308 -1.47 26.42 5.18
C ASN A 308 -1.73 26.57 3.67
N GLN A 309 -2.06 25.48 2.97
CA GLN A 309 -2.52 25.55 1.58
C GLN A 309 -3.88 26.25 1.47
N LEU A 310 -4.80 25.99 2.42
CA LEU A 310 -6.07 26.69 2.48
C LEU A 310 -5.84 28.20 2.72
N ARG A 311 -5.04 28.58 3.74
CA ARG A 311 -4.66 29.99 3.97
C ARG A 311 -4.03 30.63 2.73
N GLY A 312 -3.16 29.90 2.05
CA GLY A 312 -2.45 30.31 0.83
C GLY A 312 -3.35 30.57 -0.38
N ARG A 313 -4.66 30.29 -0.29
CA ARG A 313 -5.63 30.71 -1.31
C ARG A 313 -5.88 32.22 -1.30
N SER A 314 -5.65 32.88 -0.17
CA SER A 314 -5.74 34.34 -0.01
C SER A 314 -4.37 35.01 0.04
N GLY A 315 -4.33 36.30 -0.28
CA GLY A 315 -3.16 37.17 -0.19
C GLY A 315 -2.08 36.93 -1.24
N ARG A 316 -2.46 36.54 -2.46
CA ARG A 316 -1.52 36.27 -3.55
C ARG A 316 -0.87 37.56 -4.04
N GLN A 317 0.43 37.50 -4.38
CA GLN A 317 1.17 38.65 -4.93
C GLN A 317 1.01 39.97 -4.12
N GLY A 318 0.92 39.86 -2.79
CA GLY A 318 0.76 41.00 -1.89
C GLY A 318 -0.65 41.58 -1.85
N ASP A 319 -1.64 40.86 -2.36
CA ASP A 319 -3.04 41.23 -2.19
C ASP A 319 -3.48 41.19 -0.72
N PRO A 320 -4.44 42.04 -0.33
CA PRO A 320 -5.06 41.95 0.99
C PRO A 320 -5.91 40.69 1.09
N GLY A 321 -6.23 40.32 2.32
CA GLY A 321 -7.06 39.16 2.59
C GLY A 321 -6.84 38.69 4.02
N TRP A 322 -7.67 37.76 4.46
CA TRP A 322 -7.53 37.20 5.79
C TRP A 322 -7.97 35.75 5.84
N SER A 323 -7.49 35.03 6.85
CA SER A 323 -7.90 33.65 7.08
C SER A 323 -8.25 33.40 8.54
N GLN A 324 -9.23 32.53 8.79
CA GLN A 324 -9.62 32.12 10.15
C GLN A 324 -10.11 30.67 10.17
N PHE A 325 -9.79 29.94 11.23
CA PHE A 325 -10.25 28.56 11.42
C PHE A 325 -11.26 28.48 12.55
N TYR A 326 -12.28 27.67 12.35
CA TYR A 326 -13.33 27.36 13.31
C TYR A 326 -13.11 25.91 13.76
N VAL A 327 -12.95 25.69 15.06
CA VAL A 327 -12.61 24.38 15.62
C VAL A 327 -13.55 24.03 16.74
N SER A 328 -14.00 22.78 16.79
CA SER A 328 -14.75 22.24 17.93
C SER A 328 -13.92 21.24 18.70
N LEU A 329 -14.11 21.18 20.02
CA LEU A 329 -13.56 20.11 20.86
C LEU A 329 -14.08 18.72 20.46
N LYS A 330 -15.23 18.66 19.79
CA LYS A 330 -15.80 17.41 19.27
C LYS A 330 -15.35 17.10 17.85
N ASP A 331 -14.50 17.92 17.23
CA ASP A 331 -13.92 17.60 15.92
C ASP A 331 -12.96 16.41 16.01
N ASP A 332 -12.83 15.67 14.92
CA ASP A 332 -12.18 14.36 14.92
C ASP A 332 -10.71 14.44 15.37
N LEU A 333 -10.02 15.52 14.99
CA LEU A 333 -8.67 15.84 15.45
C LEU A 333 -8.60 15.99 16.98
N MET A 334 -9.60 16.64 17.57
CA MET A 334 -9.67 16.91 19.01
C MET A 334 -10.15 15.68 19.79
N VAL A 335 -11.05 14.88 19.23
CA VAL A 335 -11.50 13.64 19.89
C VAL A 335 -10.37 12.61 19.96
N ARG A 336 -9.56 12.49 18.91
CA ARG A 336 -8.45 11.53 18.88
C ARG A 336 -7.30 11.87 19.82
N PHE A 337 -7.11 13.15 20.18
CA PHE A 337 -5.90 13.61 20.91
C PHE A 337 -6.17 14.55 22.08
N GLY A 338 -7.40 15.00 22.26
CA GLY A 338 -7.83 15.79 23.40
C GLY A 338 -7.87 14.90 24.62
N SER A 339 -7.05 15.21 25.62
CA SER A 339 -7.22 14.62 26.94
C SER A 339 -8.57 15.07 27.51
N GLU A 340 -9.29 14.18 28.20
CA GLU A 340 -10.55 14.50 28.91
C GLU A 340 -10.43 15.76 29.79
N ARG A 341 -9.20 16.06 30.23
CA ARG A 341 -8.81 17.26 30.98
C ARG A 341 -9.19 18.58 30.29
N TYR A 342 -9.20 18.64 28.96
CA TYR A 342 -9.62 19.84 28.22
C TYR A 342 -11.14 19.86 27.97
N ALA A 343 -11.84 18.74 27.98
CA ALA A 343 -13.30 18.76 27.85
C ALA A 343 -13.96 19.44 29.08
N MET A 344 -13.50 19.09 30.28
CA MET A 344 -14.05 19.64 31.54
C MET A 344 -13.83 21.16 31.70
N LEU A 345 -12.70 21.68 31.23
CA LEU A 345 -12.40 23.12 31.29
C LEU A 345 -13.31 23.95 30.38
N PHE A 346 -13.92 23.35 29.36
CA PHE A 346 -14.68 24.06 28.33
C PHE A 346 -16.19 23.79 28.39
N ASP A 347 -16.63 22.72 29.04
CA ASP A 347 -18.04 22.53 29.40
C ASP A 347 -18.58 23.70 30.26
N GLN A 348 -17.69 24.44 30.96
CA GLN A 348 -18.03 25.67 31.68
C GLN A 348 -18.25 26.91 30.79
N PHE A 349 -17.80 26.90 29.53
CA PHE A 349 -17.79 28.09 28.65
C PHE A 349 -18.91 28.13 27.60
N GLY A 350 -19.85 27.19 27.61
CA GLY A 350 -21.06 27.24 26.78
C GLY A 350 -20.80 27.30 25.26
N ASP A 351 -21.62 28.08 24.55
CA ASP A 351 -21.64 28.17 23.08
C ASP A 351 -20.79 29.34 22.51
N GLU A 352 -20.08 30.11 23.35
CA GLU A 352 -19.27 31.24 22.89
C GLU A 352 -17.90 30.80 22.34
N ALA A 353 -17.40 31.57 21.35
CA ALA A 353 -16.11 31.31 20.74
C ALA A 353 -14.97 31.76 21.66
N ILE A 354 -14.02 30.88 21.93
CA ILE A 354 -12.80 31.21 22.67
C ILE A 354 -11.65 31.39 21.70
N GLU A 355 -10.99 32.53 21.79
CA GLU A 355 -9.71 32.80 21.11
C GLU A 355 -8.57 32.70 22.13
N ASN A 356 -8.00 31.50 22.27
CA ASN A 356 -6.94 31.25 23.24
C ASN A 356 -5.70 30.64 22.58
N LYS A 357 -4.60 31.39 22.59
CA LYS A 357 -3.29 30.98 22.04
C LYS A 357 -2.78 29.66 22.63
N THR A 358 -3.11 29.34 23.88
CA THR A 358 -2.71 28.08 24.52
C THR A 358 -3.38 26.88 23.87
N VAL A 359 -4.66 27.01 23.51
CA VAL A 359 -5.42 25.94 22.85
C VAL A 359 -4.98 25.77 21.40
N THR A 360 -4.74 26.88 20.69
CA THR A 360 -4.15 26.84 19.34
C THR A 360 -2.79 26.12 19.32
N LYS A 361 -1.95 26.34 20.34
CA LYS A 361 -0.68 25.61 20.50
C LYS A 361 -0.92 24.11 20.77
N ALA A 362 -1.91 23.77 21.60
CA ALA A 362 -2.27 22.37 21.85
C ALA A 362 -2.72 21.65 20.57
N ILE A 363 -3.57 22.29 19.76
CA ILE A 363 -3.98 21.78 18.43
C ILE A 363 -2.76 21.58 17.52
N THR A 364 -1.87 22.57 17.47
CA THR A 364 -0.64 22.49 16.65
C THR A 364 0.25 21.33 17.09
N SER A 365 0.36 21.08 18.40
CA SER A 365 1.10 19.94 18.94
C SER A 365 0.45 18.59 18.59
N ALA A 366 -0.89 18.51 18.61
CA ALA A 366 -1.61 17.33 18.15
C ALA A 366 -1.35 17.05 16.66
N GLN A 367 -1.42 18.08 15.80
CA GLN A 367 -1.07 17.95 14.38
C GLN A 367 0.37 17.46 14.17
N LYS A 368 1.35 18.00 14.89
CA LYS A 368 2.75 17.53 14.82
C LYS A 368 2.89 16.05 15.19
N ARG A 369 2.14 15.59 16.20
CA ARG A 369 2.15 14.17 16.60
C ARG A 369 1.56 13.29 15.51
N ILE A 370 0.49 13.71 14.85
CA ILE A 370 -0.12 12.98 13.73
C ILE A 370 0.77 12.99 12.50
N GLU A 371 1.43 14.11 12.20
CA GLU A 371 2.43 14.21 11.13
C GLU A 371 3.56 13.21 11.38
N GLY A 372 4.07 13.13 12.61
CA GLY A 372 5.07 12.14 13.03
C GLY A 372 4.59 10.69 12.90
N GLN A 373 3.40 10.37 13.43
CA GLN A 373 2.82 9.03 13.29
C GLN A 373 2.64 8.63 11.82
N ASN A 374 2.13 9.54 10.98
CA ASN A 374 1.97 9.29 9.56
C ASN A 374 3.33 9.14 8.85
N PHE A 375 4.36 9.88 9.28
CA PHE A 375 5.73 9.72 8.80
C PHE A 375 6.27 8.33 9.16
N ASP A 376 6.07 7.85 10.39
CA ASP A 376 6.50 6.52 10.82
C ASP A 376 5.80 5.40 10.04
N VAL A 377 4.50 5.55 9.75
CA VAL A 377 3.75 4.62 8.89
C VAL A 377 4.35 4.58 7.47
N ARG A 378 4.62 5.74 6.87
CA ARG A 378 5.22 5.82 5.53
C ARG A 378 6.64 5.28 5.50
N LYS A 379 7.43 5.55 6.55
CA LYS A 379 8.78 5.03 6.72
C LYS A 379 8.76 3.50 6.80
N THR A 380 7.89 2.95 7.65
CA THR A 380 7.71 1.50 7.78
C THR A 380 7.33 0.87 6.43
N LEU A 381 6.36 1.46 5.73
CA LEU A 381 5.95 1.00 4.40
C LEU A 381 7.10 1.06 3.37
N LEU A 382 7.93 2.10 3.42
CA LEU A 382 9.13 2.21 2.60
C LEU A 382 10.17 1.13 2.96
N ASP A 383 10.41 0.87 4.24
CA ASP A 383 11.38 -0.12 4.72
C ASP A 383 11.01 -1.53 4.21
N TYR A 384 9.72 -1.91 4.24
CA TYR A 384 9.24 -3.17 3.66
C TYR A 384 9.35 -3.20 2.13
N ASP A 385 9.02 -2.09 1.45
CA ASP A 385 9.12 -2.01 -0.03
C ASP A 385 10.57 -1.95 -0.51
N ASP A 386 11.53 -1.50 0.31
CA ASP A 386 12.95 -1.47 -0.03
C ASP A 386 13.54 -2.88 -0.18
N VAL A 387 13.03 -3.87 0.56
CA VAL A 387 13.38 -5.30 0.36
C VAL A 387 12.89 -5.76 -1.01
N LEU A 388 11.62 -5.50 -1.32
CA LEU A 388 11.04 -5.82 -2.64
C LEU A 388 11.72 -5.04 -3.76
N ARG A 389 12.19 -3.81 -3.51
CA ARG A 389 12.93 -3.00 -4.49
C ARG A 389 14.23 -3.69 -4.91
N GLN A 390 15.03 -4.17 -3.96
CA GLN A 390 16.28 -4.87 -4.27
C GLN A 390 16.02 -6.13 -5.10
N GLN A 391 15.04 -6.93 -4.71
CA GLN A 391 14.63 -8.13 -5.45
C GLN A 391 14.15 -7.78 -6.87
N ARG A 392 13.34 -6.72 -6.98
CA ARG A 392 12.82 -6.22 -8.25
C ARG A 392 13.92 -5.73 -9.18
N GLU A 393 14.93 -5.02 -8.68
CA GLU A 393 16.08 -4.58 -9.47
C GLU A 393 16.76 -5.78 -10.14
N ILE A 394 17.09 -6.81 -9.36
CA ILE A 394 17.70 -8.05 -9.89
C ILE A 394 16.80 -8.71 -10.94
N MET A 395 15.52 -8.88 -10.62
CA MET A 395 14.58 -9.55 -11.53
C MET A 395 14.31 -8.76 -12.81
N TYR A 396 14.20 -7.44 -12.71
CA TYR A 396 13.94 -6.59 -13.87
C TYR A 396 15.19 -6.44 -14.73
N ASP A 397 16.38 -6.40 -14.15
CA ASP A 397 17.63 -6.42 -14.91
C ASP A 397 17.78 -7.72 -15.70
N GLN A 398 17.53 -8.87 -15.06
CA GLN A 398 17.54 -10.16 -15.74
C GLN A 398 16.46 -10.25 -16.84
N ARG A 399 15.25 -9.78 -16.55
CA ARG A 399 14.14 -9.77 -17.50
C ARG A 399 14.43 -8.86 -18.71
N ASN A 400 14.96 -7.67 -18.47
CA ASN A 400 15.35 -6.73 -19.53
C ASN A 400 16.48 -7.31 -20.37
N TYR A 401 17.48 -7.95 -19.76
CA TYR A 401 18.53 -8.65 -20.49
C TYR A 401 17.96 -9.70 -21.46
N VAL A 402 17.01 -10.53 -21.01
CA VAL A 402 16.37 -11.54 -21.86
C VAL A 402 15.50 -10.90 -22.96
N LEU A 403 14.88 -9.76 -22.70
CA LEU A 403 14.09 -9.02 -23.70
C LEU A 403 14.96 -8.37 -24.78
N ASP A 404 16.07 -7.75 -24.39
CA ASP A 404 16.93 -6.97 -25.26
C ASP A 404 17.85 -7.84 -26.13
N ASN A 405 18.20 -9.04 -25.68
CA ASN A 405 19.06 -9.96 -26.42
C ASN A 405 18.25 -10.96 -27.25
N GLU A 406 18.68 -11.25 -28.47
CA GLU A 406 18.08 -12.29 -29.32
C GLU A 406 18.50 -13.71 -28.88
N ASP A 407 19.75 -13.86 -28.44
CA ASP A 407 20.32 -15.09 -27.91
C ASP A 407 20.40 -15.02 -26.38
N VAL A 408 19.80 -16.00 -25.72
CA VAL A 408 19.77 -16.15 -24.25
C VAL A 408 20.37 -17.48 -23.79
N HIS A 409 21.08 -18.16 -24.69
CA HIS A 409 21.61 -19.49 -24.46
C HIS A 409 22.67 -19.51 -23.35
N SER A 410 23.43 -18.41 -23.18
CA SER A 410 24.31 -18.19 -22.03
C SER A 410 23.55 -18.13 -20.70
N VAL A 411 22.39 -17.46 -20.67
CA VAL A 411 21.53 -17.40 -19.49
C VAL A 411 21.03 -18.80 -19.12
N VAL A 412 20.66 -19.60 -20.13
CA VAL A 412 20.28 -21.00 -19.92
C VAL A 412 21.44 -21.78 -19.30
N LYS A 413 22.67 -21.62 -19.80
CA LYS A 413 23.86 -22.25 -19.20
C LYS A 413 24.03 -21.88 -17.71
N ASP A 414 23.83 -20.62 -17.37
CA ASP A 414 23.90 -20.15 -15.98
C ASP A 414 22.81 -20.80 -15.10
N MET A 415 21.61 -21.06 -15.64
CA MET A 415 20.56 -21.80 -14.93
C MET A 415 20.95 -23.26 -14.65
N PHE A 416 21.59 -23.94 -15.61
CA PHE A 416 22.16 -25.28 -15.37
C PHE A 416 23.19 -25.22 -14.24
N GLY A 417 24.06 -24.21 -14.25
CA GLY A 417 25.02 -23.95 -13.18
C GLY A 417 24.36 -23.84 -11.81
N ARG A 418 23.33 -23.00 -11.68
CA ARG A 418 22.58 -22.81 -10.42
C ARG A 418 21.95 -24.10 -9.92
N VAL A 419 21.32 -24.88 -10.80
CA VAL A 419 20.66 -26.13 -10.42
C VAL A 419 21.68 -27.15 -9.91
N ILE A 420 22.77 -27.34 -10.66
CA ILE A 420 23.80 -28.32 -10.35
C ILE A 420 24.58 -27.94 -9.08
N ASN A 421 24.89 -26.66 -8.89
CA ASN A 421 25.54 -26.17 -7.67
C ASN A 421 24.70 -26.53 -6.43
N ARG A 422 23.39 -26.22 -6.40
CA ARG A 422 22.53 -26.56 -5.25
C ARG A 422 22.41 -28.08 -5.03
N LEU A 423 22.43 -28.87 -6.09
CA LEU A 423 22.41 -30.33 -6.00
C LEU A 423 23.71 -30.89 -5.43
N VAL A 424 24.85 -30.41 -5.90
CA VAL A 424 26.16 -30.78 -5.34
C VAL A 424 26.22 -30.34 -3.88
N ASP A 425 25.74 -29.13 -3.58
CA ASP A 425 25.77 -28.59 -2.23
C ASP A 425 24.98 -29.46 -1.25
N SER A 426 23.74 -29.81 -1.60
CA SER A 426 22.88 -30.68 -0.78
C SER A 426 23.38 -32.12 -0.60
N HIS A 427 24.27 -32.59 -1.48
CA HIS A 427 24.85 -33.94 -1.44
C HIS A 427 26.34 -33.93 -1.09
N SER A 428 26.81 -32.83 -0.51
CA SER A 428 28.18 -32.66 -0.06
C SER A 428 28.22 -32.48 1.46
N THR A 429 29.29 -32.99 2.07
CA THR A 429 29.58 -32.80 3.49
C THR A 429 30.91 -32.10 3.65
N GLU A 430 30.95 -31.10 4.54
CA GLU A 430 32.21 -30.46 4.92
C GLU A 430 32.99 -31.37 5.88
N GLU A 431 34.18 -31.79 5.46
CA GLU A 431 35.11 -32.53 6.31
C GLU A 431 36.41 -31.74 6.55
N LYS A 432 37.20 -32.15 7.55
CA LYS A 432 38.47 -31.48 7.94
C LYS A 432 39.52 -31.39 6.80
N LYS A 433 39.36 -32.13 5.71
CA LYS A 433 40.26 -32.14 4.54
C LYS A 433 39.66 -31.51 3.28
N GLY A 434 38.48 -30.91 3.37
CA GLY A 434 37.77 -30.30 2.25
C GLY A 434 36.34 -30.85 2.11
N ARG A 435 35.68 -30.43 1.04
CA ARG A 435 34.31 -30.81 0.71
C ARG A 435 34.29 -32.19 0.05
N VAL A 436 33.56 -33.14 0.63
CA VAL A 436 33.40 -34.50 0.08
C VAL A 436 32.01 -34.63 -0.52
N ILE A 437 31.92 -35.13 -1.75
CA ILE A 437 30.66 -35.29 -2.51
C ILE A 437 30.21 -36.76 -2.44
N ASP A 438 28.95 -37.00 -2.08
CA ASP A 438 28.32 -38.32 -2.17
C ASP A 438 27.86 -38.56 -3.62
N PHE A 439 28.77 -39.08 -4.45
CA PHE A 439 28.55 -39.25 -5.88
C PHE A 439 27.40 -40.21 -6.23
N ASP A 440 27.15 -41.23 -5.42
CA ASP A 440 26.09 -42.20 -5.67
C ASP A 440 24.70 -41.55 -5.52
N LYS A 441 24.49 -40.80 -4.44
CA LYS A 441 23.23 -40.06 -4.24
C LYS A 441 23.08 -38.91 -5.24
N LEU A 442 24.16 -38.20 -5.55
CA LEU A 442 24.15 -37.14 -6.55
C LEU A 442 23.76 -37.69 -7.94
N LYS A 443 24.28 -38.86 -8.32
CA LYS A 443 23.93 -39.53 -9.59
C LYS A 443 22.44 -39.93 -9.64
N GLU A 444 21.88 -40.39 -8.52
CA GLU A 444 20.44 -40.67 -8.44
C GLU A 444 19.60 -39.39 -8.55
N ALA A 445 20.01 -38.31 -7.86
CA ALA A 445 19.34 -37.01 -7.91
C ALA A 445 19.36 -36.39 -9.32
N LEU A 446 20.51 -36.46 -10.01
CA LEU A 446 20.64 -36.01 -11.40
C LEU A 446 19.72 -36.82 -12.34
N LYS A 447 19.70 -38.16 -12.22
CA LYS A 447 18.79 -39.00 -13.02
C LYS A 447 17.33 -38.62 -12.84
N LYS A 448 16.89 -38.32 -11.61
CA LYS A 448 15.49 -37.89 -11.32
C LYS A 448 15.12 -36.59 -12.02
N LEU A 449 16.08 -35.70 -12.28
CA LEU A 449 15.86 -34.44 -13.00
C LEU A 449 15.86 -34.60 -14.53
N GLY A 450 16.10 -35.80 -15.06
CA GLY A 450 16.08 -36.06 -16.51
C GLY A 450 17.45 -36.02 -17.17
N PHE A 451 18.53 -35.95 -16.38
CA PHE A 451 19.91 -36.06 -16.84
C PHE A 451 20.25 -37.51 -17.20
N ASN A 452 19.70 -38.01 -18.31
CA ASN A 452 19.91 -39.36 -18.81
C ASN A 452 21.01 -39.32 -19.88
N GLY A 453 22.22 -39.81 -19.56
CA GLY A 453 23.31 -39.90 -20.55
C GLY A 453 24.71 -39.53 -20.04
N PHE A 454 24.88 -39.25 -18.75
CA PHE A 454 26.18 -38.91 -18.17
C PHE A 454 26.94 -40.17 -17.84
N ASP A 455 27.79 -40.61 -18.77
CA ASP A 455 28.86 -41.57 -18.50
C ASP A 455 30.04 -40.83 -17.85
N LEU A 456 29.79 -40.17 -16.73
CA LEU A 456 30.85 -39.65 -15.89
C LEU A 456 31.43 -40.83 -15.11
N SER A 457 32.68 -41.19 -15.40
CA SER A 457 33.35 -42.26 -14.67
C SER A 457 33.59 -41.81 -13.23
N GLN A 458 33.17 -42.63 -12.26
CA GLN A 458 33.34 -42.33 -10.84
C GLN A 458 34.81 -42.07 -10.48
N SER A 459 35.73 -42.73 -11.20
CA SER A 459 37.18 -42.56 -11.09
C SER A 459 37.72 -41.19 -11.51
N GLU A 460 37.09 -40.48 -12.45
CA GLU A 460 37.54 -39.16 -12.91
C GLU A 460 37.11 -38.03 -11.94
N LEU A 461 35.98 -38.21 -11.26
CA LEU A 461 35.44 -37.22 -10.33
C LEU A 461 36.03 -37.32 -8.92
N GLU A 462 36.41 -38.52 -8.46
CA GLU A 462 37.05 -38.73 -7.15
C GLU A 462 38.47 -38.15 -7.06
N LEU A 463 39.13 -37.89 -8.20
CA LEU A 463 40.47 -37.31 -8.29
C LEU A 463 40.49 -35.77 -8.33
N LEU A 464 39.33 -35.14 -8.48
CA LEU A 464 39.20 -33.71 -8.69
C LEU A 464 38.75 -33.00 -7.41
N SER A 465 39.03 -31.70 -7.32
CA SER A 465 38.43 -30.86 -6.28
C SER A 465 36.91 -30.80 -6.46
N ALA A 466 36.17 -30.54 -5.38
CA ALA A 466 34.71 -30.41 -5.46
C ALA A 466 34.27 -29.32 -6.45
N GLU A 467 35.04 -28.23 -6.59
CA GLU A 467 34.76 -27.14 -7.53
C GLU A 467 34.98 -27.57 -9.00
N ASP A 468 36.07 -28.29 -9.27
CA ASP A 468 36.38 -28.80 -10.61
C ASP A 468 35.37 -29.88 -11.03
N ALA A 469 35.01 -30.77 -10.12
CA ALA A 469 33.99 -31.79 -10.34
C ALA A 469 32.63 -31.15 -10.67
N THR A 470 32.26 -30.10 -9.94
CA THR A 470 31.00 -29.36 -10.19
C THR A 470 31.01 -28.71 -11.57
N THR A 471 32.13 -28.07 -11.95
CA THR A 471 32.28 -27.42 -13.26
C THR A 471 32.19 -28.42 -14.41
N LEU A 472 32.78 -29.62 -14.26
CA LEU A 472 32.65 -30.68 -15.24
C LEU A 472 31.21 -31.17 -15.39
N ILE A 473 30.50 -31.36 -14.28
CA ILE A 473 29.09 -31.78 -14.31
C ILE A 473 28.23 -30.72 -15.02
N ILE A 474 28.48 -29.42 -14.75
CA ILE A 474 27.78 -28.32 -15.41
C ILE A 474 28.01 -28.34 -16.92
N ASN A 475 29.26 -28.44 -17.37
CA ASN A 475 29.57 -28.46 -18.80
C ASN A 475 29.00 -29.70 -19.47
N ALA A 476 29.20 -30.89 -18.91
CA ALA A 476 28.62 -32.12 -19.46
C ALA A 476 27.08 -32.03 -19.57
N ALA A 477 26.44 -31.37 -18.62
CA ALA A 477 25.00 -31.24 -18.59
C ALA A 477 24.45 -30.29 -19.62
N PHE A 478 25.13 -29.16 -19.77
CA PHE A 478 24.83 -28.21 -20.80
C PHE A 478 25.13 -28.76 -22.19
N ASP A 479 26.25 -29.44 -22.39
CA ASP A 479 26.64 -30.02 -23.67
C ASP A 479 25.64 -31.09 -24.14
N SER A 480 25.05 -31.86 -23.22
CA SER A 480 23.96 -32.80 -23.54
C SER A 480 22.76 -32.08 -24.15
N TYR A 481 22.42 -30.89 -23.64
CA TYR A 481 21.36 -30.05 -24.18
C TYR A 481 21.78 -29.37 -25.49
N ASP A 482 22.96 -28.76 -25.57
CA ASP A 482 23.46 -28.07 -26.76
C ASP A 482 23.57 -29.04 -27.97
N ASN A 483 24.07 -30.26 -27.74
CA ASN A 483 24.12 -31.30 -28.77
C ASN A 483 22.75 -31.71 -29.29
N LYS A 484 21.71 -31.70 -28.43
CA LYS A 484 20.34 -32.06 -28.79
C LYS A 484 19.67 -31.00 -29.68
N ILE A 485 20.08 -29.74 -29.54
CA ILE A 485 19.49 -28.61 -30.29
C ILE A 485 20.32 -28.20 -31.49
N ASN A 486 21.56 -28.69 -31.64
CA ASN A 486 22.50 -28.27 -32.69
C ASN A 486 21.89 -28.22 -34.10
N ASP A 487 21.14 -29.25 -34.49
CA ASP A 487 20.51 -29.32 -35.83
C ASP A 487 19.33 -28.35 -36.02
N PHE A 488 18.78 -27.79 -34.93
CA PHE A 488 17.57 -26.95 -34.92
C PHE A 488 17.74 -25.63 -34.15
N ARG A 489 19.00 -25.19 -33.97
CA ARG A 489 19.34 -24.07 -33.07
C ARG A 489 18.57 -22.79 -33.40
N GLU A 490 18.48 -22.43 -34.69
CA GLU A 490 17.75 -21.23 -35.14
C GLU A 490 16.26 -21.26 -34.79
N GLN A 491 15.63 -22.43 -34.77
CA GLN A 491 14.21 -22.57 -34.40
C GLN A 491 14.02 -22.63 -32.88
N VAL A 492 15.02 -23.10 -32.14
CA VAL A 492 14.96 -23.30 -30.68
C VAL A 492 15.25 -22.02 -29.90
N LEU A 493 16.19 -21.16 -30.35
CA LEU A 493 16.54 -19.92 -29.63
C LEU A 493 15.32 -19.01 -29.32
N PRO A 494 14.37 -18.75 -30.24
CA PRO A 494 13.17 -17.98 -29.92
C PRO A 494 12.24 -18.67 -28.91
N ILE A 495 12.27 -20.02 -28.87
CA ILE A 495 11.50 -20.82 -27.91
C ILE A 495 12.15 -20.74 -26.53
N GLU A 496 13.48 -20.84 -26.43
CA GLU A 496 14.24 -20.64 -25.20
C GLU A 496 13.92 -19.28 -24.59
N LYS A 497 14.05 -18.20 -25.37
CA LYS A 497 13.74 -16.83 -24.92
C LYS A 497 12.31 -16.72 -24.39
N ARG A 498 11.33 -17.24 -25.13
CA ARG A 498 9.92 -17.20 -24.71
C ARG A 498 9.71 -17.98 -23.41
N MET A 499 10.31 -19.16 -23.31
CA MET A 499 10.19 -20.03 -22.13
C MET A 499 10.81 -19.37 -20.91
N VAL A 500 12.05 -18.86 -21.01
CA VAL A 500 12.73 -18.15 -19.94
C VAL A 500 11.89 -16.97 -19.45
N LEU A 501 11.37 -16.14 -20.37
CA LEU A 501 10.50 -15.01 -20.00
C LEU A 501 9.22 -15.45 -19.29
N GLN A 502 8.54 -16.48 -19.80
CA GLN A 502 7.29 -16.97 -19.21
C GLN A 502 7.51 -17.55 -17.81
N THR A 503 8.59 -18.30 -17.61
CA THR A 503 8.94 -18.88 -16.32
C THR A 503 9.30 -17.79 -15.31
N ILE A 504 10.14 -16.82 -15.71
CA ILE A 504 10.50 -15.66 -14.88
C ILE A 504 9.24 -14.87 -14.49
N ASP A 505 8.40 -14.51 -15.47
CA ASP A 505 7.21 -13.69 -15.21
C ASP A 505 6.23 -14.40 -14.27
N ARG A 506 6.00 -15.70 -14.47
CA ARG A 506 5.12 -16.49 -13.60
C ARG A 506 5.64 -16.57 -12.17
N ALA A 507 6.89 -16.99 -11.99
CA ALA A 507 7.49 -17.15 -10.68
C ALA A 507 7.57 -15.81 -9.93
N TRP A 508 7.89 -14.73 -10.63
CA TRP A 508 7.95 -13.39 -10.05
C TRP A 508 6.58 -12.87 -9.61
N MET A 509 5.52 -13.09 -10.39
CA MET A 509 4.15 -12.75 -9.98
C MET A 509 3.73 -13.52 -8.72
N ASP A 510 4.00 -14.83 -8.68
CA ASP A 510 3.70 -15.67 -7.52
C ASP A 510 4.49 -15.22 -6.28
N HIS A 511 5.76 -14.82 -6.46
CA HIS A 511 6.60 -14.28 -5.39
C HIS A 511 6.10 -12.94 -4.86
N ILE A 512 5.78 -11.98 -5.73
CA ILE A 512 5.22 -10.68 -5.31
C ILE A 512 3.97 -10.88 -4.46
N ASP A 513 3.07 -11.76 -4.90
CA ASP A 513 1.84 -12.06 -4.18
C ASP A 513 2.12 -12.71 -2.80
N THR A 514 3.10 -13.62 -2.74
CA THR A 514 3.47 -14.28 -1.49
C THR A 514 4.15 -13.30 -0.54
N MET A 515 5.01 -12.41 -1.04
CA MET A 515 5.63 -11.32 -0.27
C MET A 515 4.60 -10.33 0.25
N ASP A 516 3.57 -10.00 -0.53
CA ASP A 516 2.48 -9.14 -0.07
C ASP A 516 1.73 -9.81 1.09
N LYS A 517 1.41 -11.10 0.99
CA LYS A 517 0.80 -11.86 2.10
C LYS A 517 1.71 -11.94 3.33
N LEU A 518 3.01 -12.18 3.13
CA LEU A 518 4.00 -12.22 4.20
C LEU A 518 4.01 -10.88 4.95
N ARG A 519 4.04 -9.76 4.23
CA ARG A 519 4.00 -8.42 4.84
C ARG A 519 2.78 -8.23 5.74
N HIS A 520 1.61 -8.71 5.34
CA HIS A 520 0.40 -8.62 6.17
C HIS A 520 0.45 -9.58 7.38
N GLY A 521 1.03 -10.78 7.22
CA GLY A 521 1.10 -11.81 8.27
C GLY A 521 2.23 -11.62 9.29
N ILE A 522 3.33 -10.96 8.92
CA ILE A 522 4.57 -10.90 9.74
C ILE A 522 4.39 -10.15 11.05
N HIS A 523 3.39 -9.27 11.15
CA HIS A 523 3.07 -8.56 12.39
C HIS A 523 2.66 -9.52 13.52
N LEU A 524 2.13 -10.70 13.21
CA LEU A 524 1.80 -11.72 14.21
C LEU A 524 3.06 -12.37 14.81
N ARG A 525 4.24 -12.21 14.20
CA ARG A 525 5.50 -12.72 14.76
C ARG A 525 6.14 -11.77 15.77
N SER A 526 5.68 -10.52 15.89
CA SER A 526 6.14 -9.60 16.94
C SER A 526 5.85 -10.11 18.35
N TYR A 527 4.93 -11.07 18.50
CA TYR A 527 4.63 -11.72 19.78
C TYR A 527 5.81 -12.55 20.33
N ALA A 528 6.76 -12.97 19.48
CA ALA A 528 7.97 -13.68 19.87
C ALA A 528 9.14 -12.75 20.26
N GLN A 529 8.89 -11.45 20.46
CA GLN A 529 9.90 -10.40 20.73
C GLN A 529 10.93 -10.15 19.61
N ASN A 530 10.75 -10.74 18.43
CA ASN A 530 11.59 -10.47 17.26
C ASN A 530 11.10 -9.24 16.49
N ASN A 531 12.02 -8.49 15.90
CA ASN A 531 11.70 -7.35 15.03
C ASN A 531 11.02 -7.84 13.74
N PRO A 532 9.76 -7.46 13.45
CA PRO A 532 9.04 -7.96 12.27
C PRO A 532 9.71 -7.64 10.94
N LEU A 533 10.42 -6.50 10.85
CA LEU A 533 11.13 -6.12 9.63
C LEU A 533 12.32 -7.05 9.38
N GLU A 534 13.06 -7.44 10.41
CA GLU A 534 14.19 -8.37 10.26
C GLU A 534 13.72 -9.76 9.86
N ALA A 535 12.62 -10.24 10.45
CA ALA A 535 11.99 -11.50 10.05
C ALA A 535 11.52 -11.45 8.59
N TYR A 536 10.89 -10.35 8.17
CA TYR A 536 10.48 -10.14 6.78
C TYR A 536 11.66 -10.12 5.81
N VAL A 537 12.79 -9.49 6.18
CA VAL A 537 14.00 -9.47 5.37
C VAL A 537 14.58 -10.87 5.22
N SER A 538 14.69 -11.63 6.32
CA SER A 538 15.25 -12.99 6.29
C SER A 538 14.37 -13.95 5.50
N GLU A 539 13.07 -14.02 5.82
CA GLU A 539 12.13 -14.91 5.14
C GLU A 539 11.94 -14.50 3.68
N GLY A 540 11.85 -13.20 3.42
CA GLY A 540 11.74 -12.67 2.06
C GLY A 540 12.97 -12.98 1.21
N TYR A 541 14.16 -13.02 1.81
CA TYR A 541 15.39 -13.44 1.13
C TYR A 541 15.39 -14.94 0.82
N GLU A 542 15.03 -15.79 1.80
CA GLU A 542 14.92 -17.24 1.58
C GLU A 542 13.93 -17.58 0.47
N MET A 543 12.73 -16.98 0.51
CA MET A 543 11.72 -17.15 -0.53
C MET A 543 12.19 -16.70 -1.91
N PHE A 544 12.99 -15.63 -1.96
CA PHE A 544 13.54 -15.11 -3.20
C PHE A 544 14.60 -16.05 -3.79
N GLU A 545 15.51 -16.58 -2.96
CA GLU A 545 16.50 -17.59 -3.37
C GLU A 545 15.81 -18.88 -3.85
N ASP A 546 14.76 -19.31 -3.16
CA ASP A 546 13.96 -20.46 -3.58
C ASP A 546 13.23 -20.19 -4.90
N MET A 547 12.65 -19.01 -5.09
CA MET A 547 12.06 -18.61 -6.38
C MET A 547 13.11 -18.64 -7.50
N LEU A 548 14.29 -18.06 -7.29
CA LEU A 548 15.39 -18.08 -8.28
C LEU A 548 15.81 -19.50 -8.64
N TYR A 549 15.85 -20.40 -7.66
CA TYR A 549 16.14 -21.80 -7.89
C TYR A 549 15.01 -22.51 -8.65
N GLN A 550 13.74 -22.26 -8.30
CA GLN A 550 12.59 -22.82 -9.01
C GLN A 550 12.57 -22.38 -10.48
N ILE A 551 12.86 -21.10 -10.76
CA ILE A 551 13.01 -20.60 -12.14
C ILE A 551 14.08 -21.40 -12.88
N ALA A 552 15.25 -21.58 -12.27
CA ALA A 552 16.35 -22.32 -12.89
C ALA A 552 15.98 -23.80 -13.12
N GLN A 553 15.33 -24.44 -12.14
CA GLN A 553 14.90 -25.82 -12.20
C GLN A 553 13.85 -26.06 -13.29
N ASP A 554 12.85 -25.19 -13.40
CA ASP A 554 11.82 -25.26 -14.44
C ASP A 554 12.41 -25.08 -15.85
N ILE A 555 13.34 -24.14 -16.01
CA ILE A 555 14.07 -23.92 -17.27
C ILE A 555 14.87 -25.17 -17.65
N VAL A 556 15.68 -25.69 -16.73
CA VAL A 556 16.52 -26.88 -16.96
C VAL A 556 15.65 -28.11 -17.28
N SER A 557 14.58 -28.33 -16.50
CA SER A 557 13.64 -29.43 -16.71
C SER A 557 12.97 -29.34 -18.08
N PHE A 558 12.58 -28.14 -18.51
CA PHE A 558 12.07 -27.94 -19.87
C PHE A 558 13.13 -28.33 -20.91
N CYS A 559 14.34 -27.77 -20.83
CA CYS A 559 15.44 -28.04 -21.78
C CYS A 559 15.73 -29.55 -21.93
N LEU A 560 15.77 -30.28 -20.81
CA LEU A 560 16.00 -31.73 -20.81
C LEU A 560 14.84 -32.52 -21.44
N ASN A 561 13.60 -32.08 -21.20
CA ASN A 561 12.39 -32.77 -21.66
C ASN A 561 11.88 -32.36 -23.04
N VAL A 562 12.47 -31.34 -23.69
CA VAL A 562 12.10 -30.91 -25.04
C VAL A 562 12.14 -32.10 -26.02
N GLN A 563 11.04 -32.39 -26.70
CA GLN A 563 10.99 -33.40 -27.77
C GLN A 563 10.80 -32.68 -29.11
N ILE A 564 11.83 -32.72 -29.95
CA ILE A 564 11.76 -32.13 -31.30
C ILE A 564 11.03 -33.11 -32.21
N ARG A 565 9.80 -32.80 -32.60
CA ARG A 565 9.05 -33.54 -33.63
C ARG A 565 9.23 -32.85 -34.97
N VAL A 566 9.90 -33.52 -35.90
CA VAL A 566 10.02 -33.05 -37.28
C VAL A 566 8.76 -33.49 -38.04
N GLU A 567 7.84 -32.56 -38.31
CA GLU A 567 6.78 -32.80 -39.28
C GLU A 567 7.40 -32.80 -40.68
N LYS A 568 7.55 -33.99 -41.27
CA LYS A 568 7.86 -34.11 -42.70
C LYS A 568 6.64 -33.61 -43.48
N LYS A 569 6.81 -32.50 -44.19
CA LYS A 569 5.86 -32.06 -45.23
C LYS A 569 5.78 -33.06 -46.37
#